data_AF-A0A4Y8LJZ8-F1
#
_entry.id   AF-A0A4Y8LJZ8-F1
#
_cell.length_a   1.000
_cell.length_b   1.000
_cell.length_c   1.000
_cell.angle_alpha   90.00
_cell.angle_beta   90.00
_cell.angle_gamma   90.00
#
_symmetry.space_group_name_H-M   'P 1'
#
loop_
_entity.id
_entity.type
_entity.pdbx_description
1 polymer ?
#
loop_
_entity_poly.entity_id
_entity_poly.type
_entity_poly.pdbx_seq_one_letter_code
_entity_poly.pdbx_strand_id
1 'polypeptide(L)' 'MIRIQPAMIAINIIFAVAFIIWSIQRYSENDLTMAAMLGIIGLINGFIAVKRYRIARMHDQGSK' A
#
# COMPACT_ATOMS: atom_id res chain seq x y z
N MET A 1 20.05 -6.45 9.42
CA MET A 1 19.18 -5.31 9.05
C MET A 1 18.36 -5.51 7.76
N ILE A 2 18.63 -6.51 6.91
CA ILE A 2 18.03 -6.65 5.57
C ILE A 2 16.59 -7.23 5.55
N ARG A 3 16.14 -7.94 6.60
CA ARG A 3 14.79 -8.55 6.66
C ARG A 3 13.63 -7.57 6.92
N ILE A 4 13.91 -6.34 7.36
CA ILE A 4 12.86 -5.37 7.74
C ILE A 4 12.21 -4.73 6.49
N GLN A 5 12.97 -4.60 5.39
CA GLN A 5 12.47 -4.03 4.14
C GLN A 5 11.30 -4.81 3.52
N PRO A 6 11.37 -6.15 3.34
CA PRO A 6 10.24 -6.92 2.81
C PRO A 6 9.04 -6.91 3.77
N ALA A 7 9.26 -6.95 5.08
CA ALA A 7 8.18 -6.86 6.06
C ALA A 7 7.43 -5.51 5.97
N MET A 8 8.15 -4.39 5.84
CA MET A 8 7.53 -3.08 5.63
C MET A 8 6.73 -2.98 4.32
N ILE A 9 7.17 -3.66 3.25
CA ILE A 9 6.42 -3.68 1.98
C ILE A 9 5.09 -4.42 2.16
N ALA A 10 5.13 -5.60 2.78
CA ALA A 10 3.92 -6.39 3.05
C ALA A 10 2.91 -5.59 3.90
N ILE A 11 3.39 -4.92 4.95
CA ILE A 11 2.55 -4.06 5.81
C ILE A 11 1.90 -2.94 4.99
N ASN A 12 2.63 -2.24 4.12
CA ASN A 12 2.06 -1.18 3.28
C ASN A 12 1.00 -1.71 2.30
N ILE A 13 1.17 -2.93 1.77
CA ILE A 13 0.15 -3.56 0.91
C ILE A 13 -1.11 -3.86 1.71
N ILE A 14 -0.97 -4.43 2.90
CA ILE A 14 -2.10 -4.74 3.78
C ILE A 14 -2.87 -3.45 4.11
N PHE A 15 -2.16 -2.38 4.47
CA PHE A 15 -2.80 -1.08 4.72
C PHE A 15 -3.48 -0.51 3.46
N ALA A 16 -2.83 -0.59 2.29
CA ALA A 16 -3.43 -0.12 1.05
C ALA A 16 -4.76 -0.82 0.75
N VAL A 17 -4.80 -2.15 0.89
CA VAL A 17 -6.03 -2.94 0.67
C VAL A 17 -7.08 -2.61 1.71
N ALA A 18 -6.70 -2.52 3.00
CA ALA A 18 -7.62 -2.17 4.07
C ALA A 18 -8.26 -0.78 3.85
N PHE A 19 -7.47 0.22 3.48
CA PHE A 19 -7.98 1.57 3.20
C PHE A 19 -8.89 1.62 1.97
N ILE A 20 -8.61 0.84 0.93
CA ILE A 20 -9.49 0.74 -0.24
C ILE A 20 -10.83 0.10 0.13
N ILE A 21 -10.81 -0.99 0.89
CA ILE A 21 -12.04 -1.64 1.38
C ILE A 21 -12.86 -0.66 2.23
N TRP A 22 -12.19 0.06 3.12
CA TRP A 22 -12.85 1.01 4.01
C TRP A 22 -13.38 2.25 3.27
N SER A 23 -12.69 2.69 2.23
CA SER A 23 -13.15 3.72 1.29
C SER A 23 -14.46 3.29 0.61
N ILE A 24 -14.56 2.06 0.13
CA ILE A 24 -15.79 1.52 -0.50
C ILE A 24 -16.95 1.47 0.51
N GLN A 25 -16.68 1.07 1.76
CA GLN A 25 -17.69 1.08 2.81
C GLN A 25 -18.21 2.50 3.09
N ARG A 26 -17.31 3.49 3.22
CA ARG A 26 -17.72 4.89 3.42
C ARG A 26 -18.46 5.49 2.24
N TYR A 27 -18.13 5.08 1.03
CA TYR A 27 -18.91 5.43 -0.15
C TYR A 27 -20.37 4.92 -0.03
N SER A 28 -20.57 3.70 0.47
CA SER A 28 -21.91 3.15 0.73
C SER A 28 -22.67 3.86 1.86
N GLU A 29 -21.97 4.54 2.76
CA GLU A 29 -22.56 5.33 3.86
C GLU A 29 -22.84 6.79 3.46
N ASN A 30 -22.68 7.15 2.17
CA ASN A 30 -22.77 8.51 1.61
C ASN A 30 -21.73 9.51 2.14
N ASP A 31 -20.67 9.04 2.82
CA ASP A 31 -19.54 9.88 3.22
C ASP A 31 -18.48 9.93 2.12
N LEU A 32 -18.82 10.66 1.05
CA LEU A 32 -17.99 10.80 -0.15
C LEU A 32 -16.62 11.45 0.13
N THR A 33 -16.57 12.39 1.07
CA THR A 33 -15.31 13.08 1.43
C THR A 33 -14.35 12.12 2.10
N MET A 34 -14.83 11.34 3.09
CA MET A 34 -14.01 10.35 3.76
C MET A 34 -13.65 9.19 2.85
N ALA A 35 -14.59 8.73 2.01
CA ALA A 35 -14.31 7.72 0.98
C ALA A 35 -13.20 8.16 0.02
N ALA A 36 -13.26 9.40 -0.49
CA ALA A 36 -12.24 9.94 -1.39
C ALA A 36 -10.87 10.05 -0.69
N MET A 37 -10.81 10.56 0.54
CA MET A 37 -9.56 10.62 1.31
C MET A 37 -8.94 9.23 1.51
N LEU A 38 -9.74 8.25 1.97
CA LEU A 38 -9.26 6.89 2.19
C LEU A 38 -8.81 6.22 0.89
N GLY A 39 -9.52 6.47 -0.20
CA GLY A 39 -9.15 5.98 -1.53
C GLY A 39 -7.80 6.54 -1.99
N ILE A 40 -7.59 7.85 -1.86
CA ILE A 40 -6.31 8.50 -2.19
C ILE A 40 -5.18 7.94 -1.32
N ILE A 41 -5.39 7.81 -0.01
CA ILE A 41 -4.40 7.25 0.92
C ILE A 41 -4.06 5.80 0.56
N GLY A 42 -5.07 4.99 0.24
CA GLY A 42 -4.89 3.60 -0.21
C GLY A 42 -4.06 3.50 -1.48
N LEU A 43 -4.35 4.34 -2.49
CA LEU A 43 -3.60 4.40 -3.74
C LEU A 43 -2.14 4.83 -3.52
N ILE A 44 -1.89 5.85 -2.69
CA ILE A 44 -0.52 6.29 -2.37
C ILE A 44 0.26 5.18 -1.66
N ASN A 45 -0.36 4.49 -0.69
CA ASN A 45 0.28 3.37 0.00
C ASN A 45 0.61 2.22 -0.95
N GLY A 46 -0.31 1.88 -1.85
CA GLY A 46 -0.09 0.89 -2.90
C GLY A 46 1.07 1.29 -3.83
N PHE A 47 1.11 2.54 -4.26
CA PHE A 47 2.20 3.05 -5.10
C PHE A 47 3.57 2.96 -4.41
N ILE A 48 3.65 3.37 -3.14
CA ILE A 48 4.88 3.27 -2.34
C ILE A 48 5.30 1.80 -2.18
N ALA A 49 4.36 0.91 -1.91
CA ALA A 49 4.63 -0.52 -1.79
C ALA A 49 5.21 -1.11 -3.09
N VAL A 50 4.62 -0.77 -4.25
CA VAL A 50 5.12 -1.21 -5.56
C VAL A 50 6.52 -0.67 -5.83
N LYS A 51 6.78 0.61 -5.55
CA LYS A 51 8.12 1.21 -5.72
C LYS A 51 9.15 0.52 -4.82
N ARG A 52 8.82 0.29 -3.55
CA ARG A 52 9.70 -0.42 -2.60
C ARG A 52 9.93 -1.87 -3.02
N TYR A 53 8.91 -2.56 -3.50
CA TYR A 53 9.02 -3.92 -4.04
C TYR A 53 10.00 -3.97 -5.22
N ARG A 54 9.91 -3.00 -6.13
CA ARG A 54 10.81 -2.92 -7.28
C ARG A 54 12.28 -2.72 -6.85
N ILE A 55 12.53 -1.91 -5.82
CA ILE A 55 13.88 -1.73 -5.24
C ILE A 55 14.38 -3.02 -4.60
N ALA A 56 13.56 -3.67 -3.77
CA ALA A 56 13.93 -4.93 -3.12
C ALA A 56 14.24 -6.03 -4.16
N ARG A 57 13.44 -6.11 -5.23
CA ARG A 57 13.62 -7.07 -6.31
C ARG A 57 14.89 -6.82 -7.15
N MET A 58 15.31 -5.57 -7.30
CA MET A 58 16.58 -5.23 -7.97
C MET A 58 17.80 -5.64 -7.15
N HIS A 59 17.76 -5.51 -5.81
CA HIS A 59 18.84 -6.02 -4.94
C HIS A 59 18.94 -7.54 -4.93
N ASP A 60 17.82 -8.25 -5.05
CA ASP A 60 17.80 -9.72 -5.13
C ASP A 60 18.41 -10.24 -6.45
N GLN A 61 18.32 -9.46 -7.53
CA GLN A 61 18.89 -9.80 -8.84
C GLN A 61 20.38 -9.46 -8.98
N GLY A 62 20.88 -8.45 -8.27
CA GLY A 62 22.31 -8.07 -8.29
C GLY A 62 23.20 -8.88 -7.34
N SER A 63 22.62 -9.75 -6.50
CA SER A 63 23.35 -10.59 -5.54
C SER A 63 23.54 -12.03 -6.01
N LYS A 64 23.36 -12.31 -7.31
CA LYS A 64 23.70 -13.60 -7.94
C LYS A 64 24.96 -13.48 -8.77
#